data_AF-H2C5V3-F1
#
_entry.id   AF-H2C5V3-F1
#
_cell.length_a   1.000
_cell.length_b   1.000
_cell.length_c   1.000
_cell.angle_alpha   90.00
_cell.angle_beta   90.00
_cell.angle_gamma   90.00
#
_symmetry.space_group_name_H-M   'P 1'
#
loop_
_entity.id
_entity.type
_entity.pdbx_description
1 polymer ?
#
loop_
_entity_poly.entity_id
_entity_poly.type
_entity_poly.pdbx_seq_one_letter_code
_entity_poly.pdbx_strand_id
1 'polypeptide(L)' 'MPRLVRHDRNFPYQVKTNSGEVLWICACGLSKNKPFCDGSHKKTQDENPNEIYVYEGESRTRLTPLYL' A
#
# COMPACT_ATOMS: atom_id res chain seq x y z
N MET A 1 17.70 1.28 13.97
CA MET A 1 17.05 -0.05 13.99
C MET A 1 15.91 -0.04 12.99
N PRO A 2 15.86 -0.97 12.01
CA PRO A 2 14.69 -1.10 11.14
C PRO A 2 13.48 -1.59 11.94
N ARG A 3 12.29 -1.16 11.55
CA ARG A 3 11.01 -1.63 12.08
C ARG A 3 10.18 -2.17 10.93
N LEU A 4 9.58 -3.33 11.12
CA LEU A 4 8.55 -3.85 10.22
C LEU A 4 7.20 -3.23 10.60
N VAL A 5 6.51 -2.61 9.65
CA VAL A 5 5.18 -2.00 9.83
C VAL A 5 4.20 -2.76 8.96
N ARG A 6 3.12 -3.27 9.56
CA ARG A 6 2.05 -3.97 8.83
C ARG A 6 1.20 -2.93 8.07
N HIS A 7 0.96 -3.17 6.79
CA HIS A 7 0.08 -2.37 5.94
C HIS A 7 -1.09 -3.23 5.47
N ASP A 8 -2.27 -3.02 6.06
CA ASP A 8 -3.47 -3.83 5.75
C ASP A 8 -4.37 -3.18 4.68
N ARG A 9 -4.22 -1.87 4.43
CA ARG A 9 -5.06 -1.14 3.47
C ARG A 9 -4.40 -1.10 2.09
N ASN A 10 -5.13 -1.53 1.07
CA ASN A 10 -4.67 -1.58 -0.33
C ASN A 10 -5.29 -0.49 -1.24
N PHE A 11 -5.87 0.58 -0.67
CA PHE A 11 -6.47 1.71 -1.39
C PHE A 11 -6.16 3.06 -0.71
N PRO A 12 -6.19 4.19 -1.42
CA PRO A 12 -5.93 5.51 -0.83
C PRO A 12 -7.08 6.02 0.04
N TYR A 13 -6.79 6.94 0.96
CA TYR A 13 -7.80 7.75 1.63
C TYR A 13 -8.26 8.88 0.71
N GLN A 14 -9.56 9.15 0.74
CA GLN A 14 -10.13 10.36 0.17
C GLN A 14 -10.19 11.45 1.25
N VAL A 15 -9.54 12.58 1.01
CA VAL A 15 -9.52 13.74 1.93
C VAL A 15 -10.12 14.93 1.21
N LYS A 16 -11.19 15.51 1.75
CA LYS A 16 -11.79 16.74 1.25
C LYS A 16 -11.10 17.94 1.90
N THR A 17 -10.69 18.91 1.10
CA THR A 17 -10.07 20.15 1.58
C THR A 17 -11.13 21.21 1.87
N ASN A 18 -10.73 22.30 2.54
CA ASN A 18 -11.58 23.46 2.77
C ASN A 18 -11.98 24.18 1.46
N SER A 19 -11.19 24.03 0.39
CA SER A 19 -11.51 24.51 -0.96
C SER A 19 -12.53 23.63 -1.70
N GLY A 20 -12.93 22.48 -1.13
CA GLY A 20 -13.83 21.52 -1.76
C GLY A 20 -13.16 20.53 -2.71
N GLU A 21 -11.84 20.64 -2.87
CA GLU A 21 -11.05 19.71 -3.67
C GLU A 21 -10.89 18.36 -2.95
N VAL A 22 -10.69 17.30 -3.74
CA VAL A 22 -10.48 15.95 -3.24
C VAL A 22 -9.01 15.57 -3.43
N LEU A 23 -8.31 15.32 -2.33
CA LEU A 23 -6.97 14.75 -2.33
C LEU A 23 -7.03 13.24 -2.06
N TRP A 24 -6.18 12.50 -2.75
CA TRP A 24 -6.01 11.07 -2.54
C TRP A 24 -4.69 10.81 -1.82
N ILE A 25 -4.76 10.31 -0.58
CA ILE A 25 -3.59 10.04 0.26
C ILE A 25 -3.26 8.55 0.22
N CYS A 26 -2.02 8.21 -0.09
CA CYS A 26 -1.55 6.83 -0.17
C CYS A 26 -1.69 6.14 1.19
N ALA A 27 -2.29 4.95 1.19
CA ALA A 27 -2.31 4.06 2.34
C ALA A 27 -1.80 2.64 2.05
N CYS A 28 -1.55 2.32 0.78
CA CYS A 28 -0.98 1.02 0.35
C CYS A 28 0.52 0.89 0.58
N GLY A 29 1.21 1.97 0.95
CA GLY A 29 2.67 1.94 1.17
C GLY A 29 3.53 1.95 -0.11
N LEU A 30 2.95 1.85 -1.32
CA LEU A 30 3.72 1.69 -2.57
C LEU A 30 3.91 2.96 -3.41
N SER A 31 3.22 4.07 -3.08
CA SER A 31 3.34 5.30 -3.89
C SER A 31 4.77 5.83 -3.96
N LYS A 32 5.25 6.24 -5.14
CA LYS A 32 6.52 6.95 -5.30
C LYS A 32 6.38 8.45 -5.03
N ASN A 33 5.14 8.96 -4.97
CA ASN A 33 4.81 10.36 -4.71
C ASN A 33 4.15 10.54 -3.33
N LYS A 34 4.66 9.89 -2.28
CA LYS A 34 4.11 10.02 -0.93
C LYS A 34 4.14 11.48 -0.46
N PRO A 35 3.11 11.97 0.26
CA PRO A 35 1.98 11.21 0.83
C PRO A 35 0.84 10.93 -0.16
N PHE A 36 0.90 11.44 -1.38
CA PHE A 36 -0.18 11.34 -2.35
C PHE A 36 -0.25 9.97 -3.01
N CYS A 37 -1.44 9.61 -3.47
CA CYS A 37 -1.67 8.45 -4.30
C CYS A 37 -1.19 8.74 -5.73
N ASP A 38 -0.38 7.84 -6.30
CA ASP A 38 0.09 7.88 -7.69
C ASP A 38 -0.48 6.71 -8.54
N GLY A 39 -1.44 5.96 -7.98
CA GLY A 39 -2.02 4.78 -8.62
C GLY A 39 -1.28 3.46 -8.34
N SER A 40 -0.14 3.47 -7.64
CA SER A 40 0.62 2.24 -7.31
C SER A 40 -0.17 1.20 -6.50
N HIS A 41 -1.25 1.61 -5.82
CA HIS A 41 -2.18 0.72 -5.12
C HIS A 41 -2.90 -0.29 -6.05
N LYS A 42 -2.82 -0.11 -7.37
CA LYS A 42 -3.34 -1.12 -8.31
C LYS A 42 -2.57 -2.45 -8.22
N LYS A 43 -1.29 -2.41 -7.80
CA LYS A 43 -0.45 -3.61 -7.58
C LYS A 43 -0.86 -4.46 -6.38
N THR A 44 -1.81 -3.99 -5.57
CA THR A 44 -2.28 -4.64 -4.34
C THR A 44 -3.74 -5.11 -4.46
N GLN A 45 -4.38 -5.00 -5.64
CA GLN A 45 -5.80 -5.32 -5.83
C GLN A 45 -6.09 -6.83 -5.89
N ASP A 46 -5.11 -7.61 -6.33
CA ASP A 46 -5.17 -9.07 -6.47
C ASP A 46 -4.58 -9.81 -5.26
N GLU A 47 -4.21 -9.09 -4.19
CA GLU A 47 -3.68 -9.71 -2.99
C GLU A 47 -4.73 -10.56 -2.27
N ASN A 48 -4.33 -11.76 -1.86
CA ASN A 48 -5.14 -12.60 -1.01
C ASN A 48 -5.05 -12.10 0.46
N PRO A 49 -6.17 -11.86 1.16
CA PRO A 49 -6.18 -11.40 2.55
C PRO A 49 -5.45 -12.31 3.55
N ASN A 50 -5.24 -13.59 3.22
CA ASN A 50 -4.58 -14.57 4.07
C ASN A 50 -3.10 -14.81 3.71
N GLU A 51 -2.57 -14.08 2.74
CA GLU A 51 -1.18 -14.19 2.30
C GLU A 51 -0.39 -12.92 2.65
N ILE A 52 0.93 -13.04 2.78
CA ILE A 52 1.81 -11.91 3.02
C ILE A 52 2.60 -11.62 1.75
N TYR A 53 2.60 -10.36 1.33
CA TYR A 53 3.36 -9.88 0.17
C TYR A 53 4.44 -8.90 0.64
N VAL A 54 5.66 -9.07 0.13
CA VAL A 54 6.78 -8.15 0.34
C VAL A 54 7.07 -7.41 -0.96
N TYR A 55 7.24 -6.11 -0.84
CA TYR A 55 7.53 -5.22 -1.95
C TYR A 55 8.92 -4.61 -1.77
N GLU A 56 9.80 -4.85 -2.74
CA GLU A 56 11.14 -4.29 -2.80
C GLU A 56 11.34 -3.61 -4.14
N GLY A 57 11.26 -2.28 -4.16
CA GLY A 57 11.26 -1.50 -5.40
C GLY A 57 10.06 -1.86 -6.28
N GLU A 58 10.32 -2.44 -7.45
CA GLU A 58 9.28 -2.91 -8.38
C GLU A 58 8.90 -4.38 -8.18
N SER A 59 9.69 -5.14 -7.42
CA SER A 59 9.47 -6.58 -7.20
C SER A 59 8.41 -6.82 -6.13
N ARG A 60 7.55 -7.83 -6.37
CA ARG A 60 6.57 -8.35 -5.42
C ARG A 60 6.83 -9.84 -5.19
N THR A 61 7.00 -10.22 -3.93
CA THR A 61 7.20 -11.62 -3.53
C THR A 61 6.12 -12.01 -2.53
N ARG A 62 5.37 -13.07 -2.85
CA ARG A 62 4.50 -13.72 -1.86
C ARG A 62 5.39 -14.53 -0.90
N LEU A 63 5.30 -14.25 0.39
CA LEU A 63 5.98 -15.04 1.41
C LEU A 63 5.20 -16.34 1.64
N THR A 64 5.90 -17.46 1.59
CA THR A 64 5.42 -18.73 2.12
C THR A 64 5.92 -18.84 3.56
N PRO A 65 5.05 -18.80 4.58
CA PRO A 65 5.47 -19.00 5.96
C PRO A 65 6.08 -20.39 6.10
N LEU A 66 7.31 -20.49 6.59
CA LEU A 66 8.00 -21.78 6.78
C LEU A 66 7.45 -22.59 7.96
N TYR A 67 6.52 -22.01 8.74
CA TYR A 67 6.02 -22.57 10.00
C TYR A 67 4.48 -22.62 10.07
N LEU A 68 3.78 -22.50 8.94
CA LEU A 68 2.35 -22.82 8.81
C LEU A 68 2.17 -24.04 7.91
#